data_AF-A0A2M8N610-F1
#
_entry.id   AF-A0A2M8N610-F1
#
_cell.length_a   1.000
_cell.length_b   1.000
_cell.length_c   1.000
_cell.angle_alpha   90.00
_cell.angle_beta   90.00
_cell.angle_gamma   90.00
#
_symmetry.space_group_name_H-M   'P 1'
#
loop_
_entity.id
_entity.type
_entity.pdbx_description
1 polymer ?
#
loop_
_entity_poly.entity_id
_entity_poly.type
_entity_poly.pdbx_seq_one_letter_code
_entity_poly.pdbx_strand_id
1 'polypeptide(L)'
;MSSKPAEEFNYDLMSIVVHDLKAPIASVKGFIDMLEHLGPLNERQLQFVERAMKGLDRMEQLVADLLDLSRLDSGAAIEMKPCNLAQLIYETVEMYEATAAEHNITIDVYIP
;
A
#
# COMPACT_ATOMS: atom_id res chain seq x y z
N MET A 1 -9.41 -13.14 34.90
CA MET A 1 -8.91 -13.12 33.52
C MET A 1 -10.00 -12.48 32.67
N SER A 2 -9.87 -11.19 32.36
CA SER A 2 -10.79 -10.52 31.44
C SER A 2 -10.49 -11.04 30.04
N SER A 3 -11.43 -11.77 29.47
CA SER A 3 -11.45 -12.08 28.04
C SER A 3 -11.45 -10.77 27.27
N LYS A 4 -10.37 -10.47 26.53
CA LYS A 4 -10.41 -9.43 25.49
C LYS A 4 -11.62 -9.71 24.58
N PRO A 5 -12.43 -8.70 24.22
CA PRO A 5 -13.52 -8.90 23.28
C PRO A 5 -12.98 -9.51 21.98
N ALA A 6 -13.75 -10.43 21.38
CA ALA A 6 -13.29 -11.21 20.22
C ALA A 6 -12.84 -10.34 19.03
N GLU A 7 -13.39 -9.13 18.93
CA GLU A 7 -13.08 -8.13 17.91
C GLU A 7 -11.67 -7.56 18.06
N GLU A 8 -11.22 -7.20 19.28
CA GLU A 8 -9.84 -6.77 19.54
C GLU A 8 -8.83 -7.89 19.27
N PHE A 9 -9.18 -9.14 19.61
CA PHE A 9 -8.33 -10.29 19.34
C PHE A 9 -8.14 -10.53 17.84
N ASN A 10 -9.20 -10.31 17.04
CA ASN A 10 -9.14 -10.44 15.59
C ASN A 10 -8.22 -9.37 14.98
N TYR A 11 -8.28 -8.13 15.49
CA TYR A 11 -7.37 -7.06 15.09
C TYR A 11 -5.90 -7.32 15.41
N ASP A 12 -5.60 -7.71 16.65
CA ASP A 12 -4.24 -8.05 17.05
C ASP A 12 -3.67 -9.19 16.18
N LEU A 13 -4.49 -10.20 15.86
CA LEU A 13 -4.11 -11.31 14.99
C LEU A 13 -3.87 -10.86 13.55
N MET A 14 -4.77 -10.06 12.96
CA MET A 14 -4.61 -9.52 11.61
C MET A 14 -3.37 -8.64 11.50
N SER A 15 -3.08 -7.82 12.52
CA SER A 15 -1.87 -7.00 12.58
C SER A 15 -0.59 -7.83 12.50
N ILE A 16 -0.53 -8.95 13.23
CA ILE A 16 0.60 -9.89 13.19
C ILE A 16 0.73 -10.51 11.79
N VAL A 17 -0.36 -11.02 11.22
CA VAL A 17 -0.34 -11.64 9.88
C VAL A 17 0.13 -10.64 8.83
N VAL A 18 -0.36 -9.40 8.87
CA VAL A 18 0.04 -8.32 7.97
C VAL A 18 1.52 -8.02 8.10
N HIS A 19 2.04 -7.91 9.32
CA HIS A 19 3.46 -7.68 9.57
C HIS A 19 4.33 -8.81 8.97
N ASP A 20 3.93 -10.06 9.20
CA ASP A 20 4.66 -11.23 8.71
C ASP A 20 4.59 -11.41 7.19
N LEU A 21 3.57 -10.84 6.52
CA LEU A 21 3.44 -10.81 5.06
C LEU A 21 4.23 -9.66 4.40
N LYS A 22 4.40 -8.52 5.08
CA LYS A 22 5.17 -7.38 4.52
C LYS A 22 6.63 -7.75 4.25
N ALA A 23 7.27 -8.47 5.17
CA ALA A 23 8.67 -8.87 5.04
C ALA A 23 8.95 -9.74 3.78
N PRO A 24 8.22 -10.83 3.50
CA PRO A 24 8.43 -11.62 2.30
C PRO A 24 8.07 -10.86 1.02
N ILE A 25 7.02 -10.02 1.02
CA ILE A 25 6.68 -9.19 -0.16
C ILE A 25 7.83 -8.24 -0.50
N ALA A 26 8.32 -7.50 0.50
CA ALA A 26 9.45 -6.58 0.33
C ALA A 26 10.72 -7.30 -0.16
N SER A 27 10.97 -8.51 0.35
CA SER A 27 12.10 -9.35 -0.07
C SER A 27 12.01 -9.72 -1.56
N VAL A 28 10.85 -10.17 -2.02
CA VAL A 28 10.65 -10.53 -3.44
C VAL A 28 10.75 -9.29 -4.34
N LYS A 29 10.17 -8.16 -3.93
CA LYS A 29 10.28 -6.88 -4.66
C LYS A 29 11.74 -6.46 -4.82
N GLY A 30 12.51 -6.49 -3.73
CA GLY A 30 13.94 -6.20 -3.75
C GLY A 30 14.76 -7.15 -4.64
N PHE A 31 14.41 -8.45 -4.69
CA PHE A 31 15.06 -9.37 -5.63
C PHE A 31 14.75 -9.04 -7.09
N ILE A 32 13.51 -8.62 -7.40
CA ILE A 32 13.12 -8.20 -8.74
C ILE A 32 13.83 -6.91 -9.14
N ASP A 33 13.89 -5.91 -8.26
CA ASP A 33 14.61 -4.65 -8.50
C ASP A 33 16.12 -4.89 -8.72
N MET A 34 16.70 -5.88 -8.03
CA MET A 34 18.09 -6.27 -8.25
C MET A 34 18.33 -6.92 -9.62
N LEU A 35 17.32 -7.48 -10.31
CA LEU A 35 17.53 -8.09 -11.63
C LEU A 35 18.06 -7.09 -12.65
N GLU A 36 17.63 -5.83 -12.58
CA GLU A 36 18.12 -4.75 -13.46
C GLU A 36 19.60 -4.42 -13.20
N HIS A 37 20.08 -4.70 -11.99
CA HIS A 37 21.47 -4.46 -11.58
C HIS A 37 22.42 -5.62 -11.93
N LEU A 38 21.89 -6.81 -12.24
CA LEU A 38 22.68 -7.99 -12.63
C LEU A 38 23.03 -8.04 -14.12
N GLY A 39 22.42 -7.17 -14.93
CA GLY A 39 22.67 -7.05 -16.36
C GLY A 39 21.42 -6.61 -17.13
N PRO A 40 21.57 -6.28 -18.43
CA PRO A 40 20.44 -5.88 -19.25
C PRO A 40 19.45 -7.03 -19.42
N LEU A 41 18.18 -6.75 -19.15
CA LEU A 41 17.07 -7.67 -19.39
C LEU A 41 16.58 -7.54 -20.83
N ASN A 42 16.23 -8.67 -21.45
CA ASN A 42 15.55 -8.65 -22.75
C ASN A 42 14.06 -8.27 -22.60
N GLU A 43 13.42 -7.93 -23.71
CA GLU A 43 12.00 -7.49 -23.73
C GLU A 43 11.06 -8.47 -23.02
N ARG A 44 11.26 -9.77 -23.23
CA ARG A 44 10.40 -10.81 -22.61
C ARG A 44 10.63 -10.88 -21.10
N GLN A 45 11.87 -10.73 -20.64
CA GLN A 45 12.21 -10.67 -19.22
C GLN A 45 11.61 -9.42 -18.56
N LEU A 46 11.70 -8.26 -19.20
CA LEU A 46 11.09 -7.01 -18.72
C LEU A 46 9.58 -7.15 -18.54
N GLN A 47 8.88 -7.76 -19.50
CA GLN A 47 7.43 -8.03 -19.38
C GLN A 47 7.09 -8.93 -18.18
N PHE A 48 7.93 -9.92 -17.85
CA PHE A 48 7.72 -10.76 -16.68
C PHE A 48 8.01 -10.02 -15.38
N VAL A 49 9.06 -9.21 -15.34
CA VAL A 49 9.40 -8.32 -14.22
C VAL A 49 8.25 -7.37 -13.93
N GLU A 50 7.75 -6.66 -14.94
CA GLU A 50 6.63 -5.72 -14.80
C GLU A 50 5.36 -6.41 -14.28
N ARG A 51 5.04 -7.61 -14.79
CA ARG A 51 3.90 -8.40 -14.31
C ARG A 51 4.08 -8.86 -12.87
N ALA A 52 5.29 -9.25 -12.48
CA ALA A 52 5.59 -9.66 -11.12
C ALA A 52 5.48 -8.48 -10.15
N MET A 53 6.01 -7.32 -10.51
CA MET A 53 5.89 -6.07 -9.74
C MET A 53 4.41 -5.68 -9.55
N LYS A 54 3.62 -5.66 -10.63
CA LYS A 54 2.16 -5.42 -10.55
C LYS A 54 1.44 -6.41 -9.63
N GLY A 55 1.88 -7.67 -9.61
CA GLY A 55 1.34 -8.70 -8.73
C GLY A 55 1.68 -8.44 -7.26
N LEU A 56 2.92 -8.02 -6.97
CA LEU A 56 3.36 -7.66 -5.63
C LEU A 56 2.65 -6.40 -5.11
N ASP A 57 2.53 -5.36 -5.93
CA ASP A 57 1.81 -4.13 -5.55
C ASP A 57 0.34 -4.44 -5.20
N ARG A 58 -0.30 -5.32 -5.98
CA ARG A 58 -1.65 -5.80 -5.66
C ARG A 58 -1.69 -6.58 -4.33
N MET A 59 -0.67 -7.39 -4.03
CA MET A 59 -0.58 -8.08 -2.74
C MET A 59 -0.39 -7.09 -1.59
N GLU A 60 0.44 -6.06 -1.74
CA GLU A 60 0.61 -4.99 -0.75
C GLU A 60 -0.74 -4.31 -0.46
N GLN A 61 -1.51 -3.99 -1.51
CA GLN A 61 -2.83 -3.38 -1.35
C GLN A 61 -3.80 -4.31 -0.60
N LEU A 62 -3.90 -5.59 -0.98
CA LEU A 62 -4.79 -6.54 -0.30
C LEU A 62 -4.42 -6.74 1.18
N VAL A 63 -3.13 -6.73 1.49
CA VAL A 63 -2.63 -6.82 2.87
C VAL A 63 -2.96 -5.55 3.66
N ALA A 64 -2.86 -4.37 3.05
CA ALA A 64 -3.27 -3.11 3.67
C ALA A 64 -4.79 -3.08 3.92
N ASP A 65 -5.59 -3.45 2.93
CA ASP A 65 -7.05 -3.49 3.01
C ASP A 65 -7.54 -4.41 4.15
N LEU A 66 -6.86 -5.54 4.38
CA LEU A 66 -7.17 -6.47 5.46
C LEU A 66 -6.96 -5.82 6.85
N LEU A 67 -5.90 -5.03 7.00
CA LEU A 67 -5.63 -4.30 8.23
C LEU A 67 -6.69 -3.23 8.48
N ASP A 68 -7.05 -2.49 7.44
CA ASP A 68 -8.06 -1.42 7.52
C ASP A 68 -9.43 -1.99 7.87
N LEU A 69 -9.84 -3.09 7.22
CA LEU A 69 -11.09 -3.79 7.55
C LEU A 69 -11.10 -4.24 9.01
N SER A 70 -9.98 -4.79 9.48
CA SER A 70 -9.86 -5.23 10.85
C SER A 70 -9.91 -4.09 11.87
N ARG A 71 -9.34 -2.92 11.55
CA ARG A 71 -9.50 -1.70 12.37
C ARG A 71 -10.96 -1.28 12.45
N LEU A 72 -11.67 -1.27 11.33
CA LEU A 72 -13.08 -0.89 11.27
C LEU A 72 -13.95 -1.84 12.10
N ASP A 73 -13.74 -3.15 11.98
CA ASP A 73 -14.49 -4.18 12.72
C ASP A 73 -14.19 -4.16 14.23
N SER A 74 -12.99 -3.73 14.64
CA SER A 74 -12.64 -3.63 16.07
C SER A 74 -13.36 -2.50 16.82
N GLY A 75 -14.13 -1.66 16.12
CA GLY A 75 -14.77 -0.49 16.73
C GLY A 75 -13.76 0.56 17.23
N ALA A 76 -12.52 0.52 16.73
CA ALA A 76 -11.47 1.44 17.13
C ALA A 76 -11.92 2.89 16.92
N ALA A 77 -11.78 3.72 17.96
CA ALA A 77 -12.17 5.11 17.88
C ALA A 77 -11.31 5.85 16.84
N ILE A 78 -11.95 6.53 15.89
CA ILE A 78 -11.25 7.44 14.98
C ILE A 78 -10.76 8.64 15.78
N GLU A 79 -9.45 8.87 15.76
CA GLU A 79 -8.86 10.05 16.38
C GLU A 79 -9.09 11.28 15.51
N MET A 80 -10.13 12.05 15.85
CA MET A 80 -10.44 13.30 15.18
C MET A 80 -9.47 14.40 15.63
N LYS A 81 -8.64 14.89 14.71
CA LYS A 81 -7.72 16.01 14.95
C LYS A 81 -7.83 17.06 13.84
N PRO A 82 -7.60 18.35 14.14
CA PRO A 82 -7.48 19.37 13.11
C PRO A 82 -6.41 18.97 12.09
N CYS A 83 -6.72 19.09 10.80
CA CYS A 83 -5.77 18.85 9.72
C CYS A 83 -5.82 20.00 8.71
N ASN A 84 -4.69 20.22 8.04
CA ASN A 84 -4.61 21.17 6.93
C ASN A 84 -5.09 20.46 5.65
N LEU A 85 -6.34 20.70 5.28
CA LEU A 85 -6.96 20.07 4.12
C LEU A 85 -6.22 20.42 2.81
N ALA A 86 -5.73 21.65 2.69
CA ALA A 86 -4.98 22.09 1.51
C ALA A 86 -3.69 21.28 1.34
N GLN A 87 -2.93 21.13 2.43
CA GLN A 87 -1.71 20.33 2.44
C GLN A 87 -1.99 18.87 2.09
N LEU A 88 -3.02 18.26 2.69
CA LEU A 88 -3.38 16.88 2.41
C LEU A 88 -3.75 16.66 0.93
N ILE A 89 -4.46 17.61 0.33
CA ILE A 89 -4.80 17.55 -1.10
C ILE A 89 -3.53 17.62 -1.95
N TYR A 90 -2.61 18.55 -1.66
CA TYR A 90 -1.35 18.66 -2.41
C TYR A 90 -0.49 17.40 -2.33
N GLU A 91 -0.29 16.85 -1.13
CA GLU A 91 0.46 15.60 -0.92
C GLU A 91 -0.16 14.43 -1.70
N THR A 92 -1.49 14.40 -1.77
CA THR A 92 -2.20 13.38 -2.54
C THR A 92 -1.99 13.57 -4.04
N VAL A 93 -2.08 14.80 -4.56
CA VAL A 93 -1.88 15.04 -5.99
C VAL A 93 -0.45 14.72 -6.42
N GLU A 94 0.55 15.11 -5.63
CA GLU A 94 1.95 14.80 -5.89
C GLU A 94 2.20 13.29 -6.00
N MET A 95 1.57 12.49 -5.14
CA MET A 95 1.66 11.02 -5.17
C MET A 95 1.17 10.41 -6.49
N TYR A 96 0.17 11.02 -7.13
CA TYR A 96 -0.45 10.49 -8.35
C TYR A 96 0.01 11.19 -9.63
N GLU A 97 0.86 12.21 -9.54
CA GLU A 97 1.27 13.03 -10.68
C GLU A 97 1.98 12.20 -11.76
N ALA A 98 2.90 11.30 -11.36
CA ALA A 98 3.60 10.41 -12.27
C ALA A 98 2.64 9.46 -13.01
N THR A 99 1.75 8.80 -12.26
CA THR A 99 0.74 7.88 -12.80
C THR A 99 -0.23 8.60 -13.73
N ALA A 100 -0.64 9.83 -13.37
CA ALA A 100 -1.53 10.65 -14.20
C ALA A 100 -0.86 11.03 -15.52
N ALA A 101 0.43 11.44 -15.47
CA ALA A 101 1.21 11.76 -16.67
C ALA A 101 1.35 10.56 -17.61
N GLU A 102 1.62 9.36 -17.08
CA GLU A 102 1.67 8.11 -17.86
C GLU A 102 0.38 7.84 -18.64
N HIS A 103 -0.77 8.25 -18.08
CA HIS A 103 -2.10 8.04 -18.66
C HIS A 103 -2.64 9.27 -19.42
N ASN A 104 -1.83 10.33 -19.59
CA ASN A 104 -2.25 11.62 -20.17
C ASN A 104 -3.46 12.26 -19.44
N ILE A 105 -3.47 12.14 -18.12
CA ILE A 105 -4.48 12.74 -17.24
C ILE A 105 -3.88 13.98 -16.57
N THR A 106 -4.64 15.07 -16.52
CA THR A 106 -4.27 16.29 -15.79
C THR A 106 -5.08 16.38 -14.50
N ILE A 107 -4.40 16.70 -13.39
CA ILE A 107 -5.02 16.88 -12.08
C ILE A 107 -4.91 18.37 -11.72
N ASP A 108 -6.05 19.06 -11.66
CA ASP A 108 -6.12 20.45 -11.24
C ASP A 108 -6.61 20.56 -9.79
N VAL A 109 -5.94 21.39 -8.98
CA VAL A 109 -6.31 21.63 -7.58
C VAL A 109 -6.89 23.04 -7.42
N TYR A 110 -8.15 23.11 -7.01
CA TYR A 110 -8.84 24.37 -6.71
C TYR A 110 -9.21 24.42 -5.22
N ILE A 111 -8.38 25.09 -4.43
CA ILE A 111 -8.61 25.30 -3.01
C ILE A 111 -9.04 26.77 -2.82
N PRO A 112 -10.19 27.03 -2.16
CA PRO A 112 -10.71 28.38 -1.95
C PRO A 112 -9.89 29.23 -0.99
#